data_AF-A0A2L0H4L3-F1
#
_entry.id   AF-A0A2L0H4L3-F1
#
_cell.length_a   1.000
_cell.length_b   1.000
_cell.length_c   1.000
_cell.angle_alpha   90.00
_cell.angle_beta   90.00
_cell.angle_gamma   90.00
#
_symmetry.space_group_name_H-M   'P 1'
#
loop_
_entity.id
_entity.type
_entity.pdbx_description
1 polymer ?
#
loop_
_entity_poly.entity_id
_entity_poly.type
_entity_poly.pdbx_seq_one_letter_code
_entity_poly.pdbx_strand_id
1 'polypeptide(L)'
;MAENSFAAQVSEWVTQEKARQEAVLREAAQMVANNVRTSVAAGGRMPVETGNLKNSLMASTSAMPTVDQGEKAYPDSSGEIELIISNLEVGGTLYLGFQAAYGRRMNYGFVGEDSLGRLYNQAGYGFVDAEAQDWPQTVKRAEEKVRGRFERG
;
A
#
# COMPACT_ATOMS: atom_id res chain seq x y z
N MET A 1 -29.28 -37.21 10.77
CA MET A 1 -28.40 -36.13 10.27
C MET A 1 -27.58 -36.74 9.16
N ALA A 2 -27.90 -36.51 7.90
CA ALA A 2 -27.07 -37.04 6.82
C ALA A 2 -25.69 -36.36 6.92
N GLU A 3 -24.62 -37.14 7.07
CA GLU A 3 -23.26 -36.63 6.96
C GLU A 3 -23.13 -35.91 5.62
N ASN A 4 -22.64 -34.67 5.64
CA ASN A 4 -22.26 -33.97 4.41
C ASN A 4 -21.34 -34.87 3.62
N SER A 5 -21.71 -35.18 2.37
CA SER A 5 -20.90 -36.03 1.49
C SER A 5 -19.48 -35.47 1.40
N PHE A 6 -18.49 -36.33 1.18
CA PHE A 6 -17.11 -35.88 0.98
C PHE A 6 -17.01 -34.80 -0.12
N ALA A 7 -17.80 -34.93 -1.19
CA ALA A 7 -17.90 -33.91 -2.25
C ALA A 7 -18.39 -32.54 -1.74
N ALA A 8 -19.35 -32.51 -0.82
CA ALA A 8 -19.81 -31.28 -0.19
C ALA A 8 -18.72 -30.66 0.70
N GLN A 9 -17.97 -31.47 1.45
CA GLN A 9 -16.86 -30.99 2.29
C GLN A 9 -15.73 -30.39 1.44
N VAL A 10 -15.37 -31.03 0.32
CA VAL A 10 -14.36 -30.49 -0.60
C VAL A 10 -14.83 -29.16 -1.22
N SER A 11 -16.10 -29.06 -1.61
CA SER A 11 -16.66 -27.83 -2.20
C SER A 11 -16.66 -26.66 -1.21
N GLU A 12 -16.99 -26.94 0.04
CA GLU A 12 -16.94 -25.96 1.14
C GLU A 12 -15.49 -25.51 1.39
N TRP A 13 -14.55 -26.45 1.48
CA TRP A 13 -13.13 -26.13 1.65
C TRP A 13 -12.60 -25.23 0.52
N VAL A 14 -12.89 -25.55 -0.74
CA VAL A 14 -12.47 -24.72 -1.90
C VAL A 14 -13.02 -23.30 -1.80
N THR A 15 -14.27 -23.15 -1.34
CA THR A 15 -14.90 -21.83 -1.17
C THR A 15 -14.18 -21.02 -0.09
N GLN A 16 -13.86 -21.66 1.04
CA GLN A 16 -13.11 -21.04 2.12
C GLN A 16 -11.70 -20.63 1.70
N GLU A 17 -11.00 -21.46 0.92
CA GLU A 17 -9.65 -21.12 0.44
C GLU A 17 -9.64 -19.92 -0.50
N LYS A 18 -10.64 -19.80 -1.38
CA LYS A 18 -10.78 -18.60 -2.25
C LYS A 18 -10.99 -17.34 -1.41
N ALA A 19 -11.85 -17.40 -0.39
CA ALA A 19 -12.07 -16.28 0.53
C ALA A 19 -10.80 -15.93 1.33
N ARG A 20 -10.02 -16.93 1.76
CA ARG A 20 -8.72 -16.73 2.42
C ARG A 20 -7.72 -16.05 1.50
N GLN A 21 -7.62 -16.49 0.24
CA GLN A 21 -6.74 -15.89 -0.75
C GLN A 21 -7.06 -14.41 -0.97
N GLU A 22 -8.33 -14.07 -1.14
CA GLU A 22 -8.79 -12.67 -1.25
C GLU A 22 -8.43 -11.86 0.00
N ALA A 23 -8.67 -12.42 1.19
CA ALA A 23 -8.35 -11.75 2.44
C ALA A 23 -6.85 -11.45 2.59
N VAL A 24 -5.96 -12.39 2.20
CA VAL A 24 -4.51 -12.16 2.21
C VAL A 24 -4.10 -11.06 1.24
N LEU A 25 -4.64 -11.08 0.02
CA LEU A 25 -4.36 -10.05 -0.99
C LEU A 25 -4.73 -8.65 -0.47
N ARG A 26 -5.96 -8.49 0.05
CA ARG A 26 -6.46 -7.19 0.52
C ARG A 26 -5.71 -6.73 1.77
N GLU A 27 -5.41 -7.64 2.69
CA GLU A 27 -4.61 -7.32 3.88
C GLU A 27 -3.18 -6.89 3.51
N ALA A 28 -2.52 -7.59 2.59
CA ALA A 28 -1.19 -7.23 2.12
C ALA A 28 -1.19 -5.86 1.42
N ALA A 29 -2.17 -5.61 0.54
CA ALA A 29 -2.33 -4.31 -0.11
C ALA A 29 -2.55 -3.17 0.90
N GLN A 30 -3.37 -3.41 1.93
CA GLN A 30 -3.61 -2.43 2.99
C GLN A 30 -2.35 -2.17 3.82
N MET A 31 -1.56 -3.21 4.09
CA MET A 31 -0.26 -3.07 4.76
C MET A 31 0.69 -2.21 3.92
N VAL A 32 0.84 -2.48 2.61
CA VAL A 32 1.67 -1.65 1.72
C VAL A 32 1.23 -0.18 1.76
N ALA A 33 -0.07 0.09 1.59
CA ALA A 33 -0.62 1.44 1.61
C ALA A 33 -0.38 2.16 2.94
N ASN A 34 -0.35 1.43 4.06
CA ASN A 34 -0.09 2.00 5.38
C ASN A 34 1.40 2.20 5.64
N ASN A 35 2.23 1.18 5.39
CA ASN A 35 3.67 1.19 5.65
C ASN A 35 4.39 2.27 4.86
N VAL A 36 4.06 2.44 3.58
CA VAL A 36 4.65 3.48 2.72
C VAL A 36 4.34 4.89 3.23
N ARG A 37 3.30 5.05 4.05
CA ARG A 37 2.87 6.31 4.68
C ARG A 37 3.30 6.44 6.15
N THR A 38 3.99 5.45 6.71
CA THR A 38 4.49 5.50 8.08
C THR A 38 5.62 6.51 8.19
N SER A 39 5.45 7.50 9.06
CA SER A 39 6.40 8.60 9.21
C SER A 39 7.72 8.14 9.80
N VAL A 40 8.79 8.89 9.53
CA VAL A 40 10.11 8.66 10.16
C VAL A 40 10.01 8.65 11.69
N ALA A 41 9.22 9.57 12.28
CA ALA A 41 9.00 9.64 13.71
C ALA A 41 8.28 8.40 14.29
N ALA A 42 7.49 7.70 13.46
CA ALA A 42 6.82 6.46 13.81
C ALA A 42 7.62 5.20 13.42
N GLY A 43 8.90 5.35 13.07
CA GLY A 43 9.78 4.24 12.68
C GLY A 43 9.69 3.82 11.21
N GLY A 44 8.95 4.56 10.38
CA GLY A 44 8.90 4.37 8.94
C GLY A 44 9.91 5.24 8.19
N ARG A 45 9.60 5.55 6.93
CA ARG A 45 10.47 6.33 6.04
C ARG A 45 9.78 7.57 5.43
N MET A 46 8.48 7.75 5.62
CA MET A 46 7.77 8.89 5.03
C MET A 46 8.18 10.20 5.74
N PRO A 47 8.73 11.21 5.04
CA PRO A 47 8.90 12.52 5.61
C PRO A 47 7.54 13.21 5.77
N VAL A 48 7.28 13.77 6.96
CA VAL A 48 6.02 14.46 7.27
C VAL A 48 6.35 15.81 7.88
N GLU A 49 6.06 16.87 7.12
CA GLU A 49 6.03 18.24 7.64
C GLU A 49 4.58 18.69 7.83
N THR A 50 3.84 18.88 6.73
CA THR A 50 2.42 19.27 6.73
C THR A 50 1.46 18.09 6.60
N GLY A 51 1.98 16.89 6.29
CA GLY A 51 1.17 15.72 5.92
C GLY A 51 0.76 15.68 4.44
N ASN A 52 0.99 16.74 3.67
CA ASN A 52 0.53 16.81 2.28
C ASN A 52 1.10 15.69 1.38
N LEU A 53 2.37 15.32 1.56
CA LEU A 53 2.98 14.22 0.79
C LEU A 53 2.29 12.89 1.11
N LYS A 54 2.08 12.60 2.39
CA LYS A 54 1.37 11.40 2.87
C LYS A 54 -0.04 11.31 2.26
N ASN A 55 -0.74 12.44 2.21
CA ASN A 55 -2.10 12.52 1.67
C ASN A 55 -2.15 12.45 0.14
N SER A 56 -1.04 12.72 -0.55
CA SER A 56 -0.98 12.61 -2.01
C SER A 56 -0.92 11.17 -2.54
N LEU A 57 -0.94 10.17 -1.66
CA LEU A 57 -1.09 8.78 -2.08
C LEU A 57 -2.50 8.57 -2.63
N MET A 58 -2.58 7.95 -3.80
CA MET A 58 -3.82 7.54 -4.44
C MET A 58 -3.74 6.06 -4.81
N ALA A 59 -4.87 5.37 -4.72
CA ALA A 59 -5.05 4.02 -5.23
C ALA A 59 -5.80 4.05 -6.57
N SER A 60 -5.50 3.09 -7.44
CA SER A 60 -6.21 2.88 -8.70
C SER A 60 -6.08 1.44 -9.15
N THR A 61 -7.10 0.89 -9.81
CA THR A 61 -7.05 -0.44 -10.44
C THR A 61 -6.93 -0.38 -11.96
N SER A 62 -7.01 0.81 -12.56
CA SER A 62 -7.00 0.99 -14.01
C SER A 62 -5.64 1.42 -14.55
N ALA A 63 -4.95 2.33 -13.84
CA ALA A 63 -3.66 2.89 -14.26
C ALA A 63 -2.92 3.51 -13.07
N MET A 64 -1.61 3.68 -13.21
CA MET A 64 -0.77 4.38 -12.24
C MET A 64 -1.24 5.84 -12.05
N PRO A 65 -1.49 6.31 -10.81
CA PRO A 65 -1.80 7.71 -10.55
C PRO A 65 -0.71 8.64 -11.07
N THR A 66 -1.13 9.72 -11.72
CA THR A 66 -0.21 10.70 -12.32
C THR A 66 0.25 11.74 -11.32
N VAL A 67 1.47 12.25 -11.54
CA VAL A 67 2.02 13.38 -10.80
C VAL A 67 1.36 14.68 -11.24
N ASP A 68 0.86 15.46 -10.28
CA ASP A 68 0.35 16.81 -10.50
C ASP A 68 1.54 17.80 -10.58
N GLN A 69 1.59 18.61 -11.63
CA GLN A 69 2.72 19.51 -11.92
C GLN A 69 2.74 20.82 -11.11
N GLY A 70 1.75 21.03 -10.23
CA GLY A 70 1.59 22.25 -9.44
C GLY A 70 1.59 22.01 -7.94
N GLU A 71 1.69 23.09 -7.17
CA GLU A 71 1.45 23.05 -5.73
C GLU A 71 -0.04 22.79 -5.47
N LYS A 72 -0.32 21.66 -4.82
CA LYS A 72 -1.68 21.21 -4.53
C LYS A 72 -1.73 20.60 -3.14
N ALA A 73 -2.79 20.96 -2.40
CA ALA A 73 -3.13 20.32 -1.15
C ALA A 73 -3.96 19.07 -1.43
N TYR A 74 -3.60 17.95 -0.81
CA TYR A 74 -4.32 16.68 -0.92
C TYR A 74 -5.14 16.42 0.34
N PRO A 75 -6.45 16.14 0.21
CA PRO A 75 -7.24 15.67 1.34
C PRO A 75 -6.77 14.28 1.77
N ASP A 76 -7.15 13.85 2.97
CA ASP A 76 -6.90 12.48 3.40
C ASP A 76 -7.74 11.50 2.56
N SER A 77 -7.07 10.69 1.75
CA SER A 77 -7.64 9.68 0.86
C SER A 77 -7.70 8.29 1.49
N SER A 78 -7.39 8.13 2.79
CA SER A 78 -7.29 6.81 3.44
C SER A 78 -8.53 5.94 3.25
N GLY A 79 -9.74 6.52 3.40
CA GLY A 79 -11.00 5.79 3.23
C GLY A 79 -11.27 5.38 1.78
N GLU A 80 -10.86 6.20 0.80
CA GLU A 80 -10.99 5.84 -0.63
C GLU A 80 -10.03 4.71 -1.01
N ILE A 81 -8.79 4.77 -0.52
CA ILE A 81 -7.80 3.71 -0.71
C ILE A 81 -8.30 2.40 -0.10
N GLU A 82 -8.81 2.43 1.13
CA GLU A 82 -9.37 1.25 1.80
C GLU A 82 -10.55 0.65 1.01
N LEU A 83 -11.43 1.49 0.47
CA LEU A 83 -12.54 1.04 -0.36
C LEU A 83 -12.08 0.38 -1.67
N ILE A 84 -11.09 0.97 -2.36
CA ILE A 84 -10.51 0.39 -3.58
C ILE A 84 -9.86 -0.96 -3.28
N ILE A 85 -9.08 -1.05 -2.19
CA ILE A 85 -8.45 -2.30 -1.76
C ILE A 85 -9.50 -3.35 -1.37
N SER A 86 -10.58 -2.94 -0.70
CA SER A 86 -11.66 -3.85 -0.30
C SER A 86 -12.38 -4.50 -1.48
N ASN A 87 -12.40 -3.81 -2.63
CA ASN A 87 -12.96 -4.30 -3.89
C ASN A 87 -11.92 -4.98 -4.80
N LEU A 88 -10.68 -5.16 -4.33
CA LEU A 88 -9.63 -5.80 -5.12
C LEU A 88 -9.91 -7.30 -5.30
N GLU A 89 -9.84 -7.76 -6.54
CA GLU A 89 -9.99 -9.15 -6.92
C GLU A 89 -8.64 -9.84 -7.10
N VAL A 90 -8.59 -11.15 -6.84
CA VAL A 90 -7.39 -11.97 -7.10
C VAL A 90 -7.07 -11.95 -8.60
N GLY A 91 -5.80 -11.68 -8.91
CA GLY A 91 -5.33 -11.52 -10.29
C GLY A 91 -5.49 -10.09 -10.85
N GLY A 92 -6.18 -9.21 -10.13
CA GLY A 92 -6.23 -7.77 -10.45
C GLY A 92 -4.90 -7.07 -10.15
N THR A 93 -4.72 -5.89 -10.75
CA THR A 93 -3.58 -5.01 -10.46
C THR A 93 -4.04 -3.82 -9.62
N LEU A 94 -3.35 -3.57 -8.52
CA LEU A 94 -3.49 -2.35 -7.72
C LEU A 94 -2.29 -1.45 -7.96
N TYR A 95 -2.55 -0.19 -8.29
CA TYR A 95 -1.58 0.87 -8.36
C TYR A 95 -1.69 1.76 -7.12
N LEU A 96 -0.55 2.03 -6.47
CA LEU A 96 -0.43 2.97 -5.37
C LEU A 96 0.60 4.03 -5.79
N GLY A 97 0.16 5.26 -6.01
CA GLY A 97 1.00 6.33 -6.57
C GLY A 97 0.89 7.62 -5.79
N PHE A 98 2.03 8.26 -5.54
CA PHE A 98 2.07 9.60 -4.96
C PHE A 98 1.95 10.66 -6.06
N GLN A 99 0.97 11.55 -5.93
CA GLN A 99 0.67 12.58 -6.92
C GLN A 99 1.50 13.87 -6.73
N ALA A 100 2.05 14.13 -5.55
CA ALA A 100 2.84 15.33 -5.30
C ALA A 100 4.15 15.32 -6.13
N ALA A 101 4.41 16.37 -6.92
CA ALA A 101 5.61 16.49 -7.76
C ALA A 101 6.93 16.28 -7.01
N TYR A 102 7.03 16.87 -5.81
CA TYR A 102 8.21 16.75 -4.96
C TYR A 102 8.37 15.37 -4.32
N GLY A 103 7.38 14.48 -4.40
CA GLY A 103 7.45 13.12 -3.83
C GLY A 103 8.59 12.29 -4.41
N ARG A 104 8.88 12.41 -5.71
CA ARG A 104 10.05 11.76 -6.34
C ARG A 104 11.37 12.23 -5.75
N ARG A 105 11.52 13.54 -5.56
CA ARG A 105 12.69 14.13 -4.92
C ARG A 105 12.82 13.68 -3.46
N MET A 106 11.72 13.54 -2.73
CA MET A 106 11.75 13.02 -1.36
C MET A 106 12.13 11.53 -1.34
N ASN A 107 11.67 10.72 -2.30
CA ASN A 107 12.02 9.31 -2.34
C ASN A 107 13.49 9.08 -2.70
N TYR A 108 13.96 9.68 -3.81
CA TYR A 108 15.30 9.40 -4.36
C TYR A 108 16.40 10.36 -3.88
N GLY A 109 16.02 11.48 -3.27
CA GLY A 109 16.95 12.55 -2.94
C GLY A 109 17.21 13.46 -4.12
N PHE A 110 18.03 14.49 -3.88
CA PHE A 110 18.44 15.45 -4.91
C PHE A 110 19.77 16.09 -4.55
N VAL A 111 20.67 16.08 -5.52
CA VAL A 111 21.92 16.84 -5.49
C VAL A 111 21.90 17.80 -6.66
N GLY A 112 21.96 19.11 -6.39
CA GLY A 112 21.93 20.12 -7.44
C GLY A 112 21.70 21.53 -6.94
N GLU A 113 21.91 22.50 -7.83
CA GLU A 113 21.66 23.92 -7.61
C GLU A 113 20.26 24.28 -8.10
N ASP A 114 19.49 25.04 -7.31
CA ASP A 114 18.20 25.55 -7.77
C ASP A 114 18.33 26.84 -8.60
N SER A 115 17.21 27.34 -9.11
CA SER A 115 17.18 28.59 -9.91
C SER A 115 17.58 29.85 -9.14
N LEU A 116 17.79 29.75 -7.82
CA LEU A 116 18.25 30.83 -6.94
C LEU A 116 19.72 30.65 -6.51
N GLY A 117 20.42 29.66 -7.06
CA GLY A 117 21.83 29.39 -6.76
C GLY A 117 22.09 28.60 -5.48
N ARG A 118 21.04 28.01 -4.88
CA ARG A 118 21.18 27.24 -3.63
C ARG A 118 21.56 25.81 -3.95
N LEU A 119 22.69 25.36 -3.41
CA LEU A 119 23.13 23.97 -3.48
C LEU A 119 22.35 23.10 -2.49
N TYR A 120 21.70 22.08 -3.02
CA TYR A 120 21.06 21.04 -2.26
C TYR A 120 21.88 19.77 -2.32
N ASN A 121 22.05 19.13 -1.16
CA ASN A 121 22.55 17.77 -1.02
C ASN A 121 21.62 17.03 -0.06
N GLN A 122 20.48 16.58 -0.59
CA GLN A 122 19.44 15.92 0.19
C GLN A 122 19.44 14.43 -0.15
N ALA A 123 19.71 13.59 0.85
CA ALA A 123 19.54 12.15 0.72
C ALA A 123 18.04 11.80 0.58
N GLY A 124 17.75 10.78 -0.23
CA GLY A 124 16.40 10.24 -0.38
C GLY A 124 15.96 9.47 0.85
N TYR A 125 14.67 9.52 1.14
CA TYR A 125 14.07 8.74 2.22
C TYR A 125 13.79 7.28 1.81
N GLY A 126 13.69 6.99 0.51
CA GLY A 126 13.50 5.64 -0.03
C GLY A 126 12.23 4.94 0.48
N PHE A 127 11.18 5.68 0.79
CA PHE A 127 9.96 5.11 1.40
C PHE A 127 9.19 4.20 0.45
N VAL A 128 9.21 4.45 -0.86
CA VAL A 128 8.61 3.54 -1.87
C VAL A 128 9.50 2.33 -2.09
N ASP A 129 10.80 2.55 -2.30
CA ASP A 129 11.75 1.47 -2.59
C ASP A 129 11.86 0.47 -1.44
N ALA A 130 11.80 0.97 -0.21
CA ALA A 130 11.74 0.17 0.99
C ALA A 130 10.54 -0.78 1.04
N GLU A 131 9.34 -0.27 0.77
CA GLU A 131 8.13 -1.11 0.80
C GLU A 131 8.13 -2.11 -0.36
N ALA A 132 8.65 -1.71 -1.53
CA ALA A 132 8.83 -2.62 -2.65
C ALA A 132 9.79 -3.78 -2.31
N GLN A 133 10.87 -3.50 -1.58
CA GLN A 133 11.80 -4.54 -1.09
C GLN A 133 11.18 -5.43 -0.01
N ASP A 134 10.32 -4.87 0.85
CA ASP A 134 9.68 -5.59 1.96
C ASP A 134 8.44 -6.42 1.53
N TRP A 135 8.02 -6.32 0.26
CA TRP A 135 6.81 -6.98 -0.26
C TRP A 135 6.68 -8.46 0.14
N PRO A 136 7.70 -9.33 -0.01
CA PRO A 136 7.58 -10.73 0.41
C PRO A 136 7.27 -10.90 1.91
N GLN A 137 7.81 -10.03 2.77
CA GLN A 137 7.52 -10.06 4.20
C GLN A 137 6.15 -9.45 4.51
N THR A 138 5.72 -8.42 3.79
CA THR A 138 4.35 -7.89 3.90
C THR A 138 3.31 -8.97 3.56
N VAL A 139 3.50 -9.74 2.48
CA VAL A 139 2.62 -10.86 2.15
C VAL A 139 2.63 -11.93 3.24
N LYS A 140 3.81 -12.29 3.76
CA LYS A 140 3.93 -13.25 4.86
C LYS A 140 3.16 -12.80 6.11
N ARG A 141 3.34 -11.55 6.53
CA ARG A 141 2.62 -10.98 7.69
C ARG A 141 1.11 -10.92 7.46
N ALA A 142 0.67 -10.62 6.24
CA ALA A 142 -0.74 -10.65 5.88
C ALA A 142 -1.32 -12.06 5.97
N GLU A 143 -0.61 -13.08 5.45
CA GLU A 143 -0.99 -14.49 5.58
C GLU A 143 -1.12 -14.90 7.05
N GLU A 144 -0.11 -14.63 7.87
CA GLU A 144 -0.11 -14.97 9.30
C GLU A 144 -1.30 -14.32 10.03
N LYS A 145 -1.58 -13.05 9.72
CA LYS A 145 -2.69 -12.29 10.31
C LYS A 145 -4.05 -12.86 9.88
N VAL A 146 -4.21 -13.22 8.62
CA VAL A 146 -5.44 -13.81 8.09
C VAL A 146 -5.65 -15.20 8.67
N ARG A 147 -4.63 -16.07 8.64
CA ARG A 147 -4.66 -17.40 9.26
C ARG A 147 -5.07 -17.33 10.73
N GLY A 148 -4.46 -16.43 11.50
CA GLY A 148 -4.81 -16.22 12.92
C GLY A 148 -6.24 -15.72 13.17
N ARG A 149 -6.98 -15.23 12.16
CA ARG A 149 -8.43 -14.94 12.29
C ARG A 149 -9.25 -16.23 12.20
N PHE A 150 -8.85 -17.14 11.31
CA PHE A 150 -9.55 -18.40 11.07
C PHE A 150 -9.27 -19.46 12.14
N GLU A 151 -8.08 -19.48 12.74
CA GLU A 151 -7.73 -20.43 13.81
C GLU A 151 -8.35 -20.09 15.18
N ARG A 152 -8.90 -18.88 15.33
CA ARG A 152 -9.54 -18.42 16.58
C ARG A 152 -11.07 -18.54 16.57
N GLY A 153 -11.67 -18.89 15.43
CA GLY A 153 -13.11 -19.14 15.28
C GLY A 153 -13.40 -20.63 15.28
#